data_AF-T1B938-F1
#
_entry.id   AF-T1B938-F1
#
_cell.length_a   1.000
_cell.length_b   1.000
_cell.length_c   1.000
_cell.angle_alpha   90.00
_cell.angle_beta   90.00
_cell.angle_gamma   90.00
#
_symmetry.space_group_name_H-M   'P 1'
#
loop_
_entity.id
_entity.type
_entity.pdbx_description
1 polymer ?
#
loop_
_entity_poly.entity_id
_entity_poly.type
_entity_poly.pdbx_seq_one_letter_code
_entity_poly.pdbx_strand_id
1 'polypeptide(L)'
;MISFDLGVKYGNSDEMPVGFAISEELKAKWNLIIGDSSTTLIEQLEKYKTINMFFHDSNHTYEHVTFELETVYPYLSNNFLVVVDNYDWSEATKNFAAENDLKLVHVSDDMCFIIN
;
A
#
# COMPACT_ATOMS: atom_id res chain seq x y z
N MET A 1 12.54 -0.16 -1.43
CA MET A 1 11.09 0.14 -1.53
C MET A 1 10.52 -0.67 -2.69
N ILE A 2 9.31 -1.20 -2.55
CA ILE A 2 8.60 -1.91 -3.61
C ILE A 2 7.31 -1.14 -3.88
N SER A 3 6.99 -0.90 -5.15
CA SER A 3 5.70 -0.34 -5.54
C SER A 3 5.06 -1.22 -6.62
N PHE A 4 3.75 -1.14 -6.70
CA PHE A 4 2.94 -1.87 -7.67
C PHE A 4 2.25 -0.85 -8.58
N ASP A 5 2.19 -1.14 -9.88
CA ASP A 5 1.48 -0.31 -10.84
C ASP A 5 0.92 -1.20 -11.96
N LEU A 6 -0.26 -0.86 -12.50
CA LEU A 6 -0.86 -1.64 -13.58
C LEU A 6 -0.09 -1.51 -14.91
N GLY A 7 0.85 -0.58 -15.03
CA GLY A 7 1.55 -0.22 -16.25
C GLY A 7 0.70 0.58 -17.24
N VAL A 8 -0.50 1.01 -16.81
CA VAL A 8 -1.44 1.76 -17.64
C VAL A 8 -1.12 3.25 -17.54
N LYS A 9 -0.89 3.90 -18.68
CA LYS A 9 -0.63 5.35 -18.74
C LYS A 9 -1.91 6.12 -18.38
N TYR A 10 -1.86 6.98 -17.36
CA TYR A 10 -2.93 7.93 -17.03
C TYR A 10 -2.77 9.25 -17.80
N GLY A 11 -3.88 9.81 -18.32
CA GLY A 11 -3.92 11.14 -18.95
C GLY A 11 -3.70 11.19 -20.47
N ASN A 12 -3.71 12.41 -21.02
CA ASN A 12 -3.31 12.66 -22.41
C ASN A 12 -1.79 12.60 -22.51
N SER A 13 -1.31 11.84 -23.48
CA SER A 13 0.08 11.39 -23.61
C SER A 13 1.11 12.52 -23.72
N ASP A 14 1.73 12.87 -22.60
CA ASP A 14 3.13 13.28 -22.53
C ASP A 14 3.86 12.26 -21.64
N GLU A 15 4.68 11.43 -22.27
CA GLU A 15 5.06 10.07 -21.85
C GLU A 15 6.12 10.00 -20.76
N MET A 16 5.82 10.47 -19.55
CA MET A 16 6.73 10.24 -18.43
C MET A 16 6.41 8.89 -17.75
N PRO A 17 7.34 7.93 -17.73
CA PRO A 17 7.09 6.62 -17.13
C PRO A 17 6.91 6.73 -15.61
N VAL A 18 6.30 5.72 -15.00
CA VAL A 18 6.24 5.59 -13.53
C VAL A 18 7.65 5.74 -12.96
N GLY A 19 7.79 6.62 -11.97
CA GLY A 19 9.07 6.93 -11.35
C GLY A 19 9.95 7.93 -12.11
N PHE A 20 9.43 8.67 -13.11
CA PHE A 20 10.20 9.71 -13.81
C PHE A 20 10.79 10.78 -12.87
N ALA A 21 10.09 11.09 -11.77
CA ALA A 21 10.51 12.09 -10.79
C ALA A 21 11.56 11.55 -9.79
N ILE A 22 11.82 10.25 -9.80
CA ILE A 22 12.75 9.60 -8.88
C ILE A 22 14.18 9.72 -9.46
N SER A 23 15.11 10.28 -8.68
CA SER A 23 16.53 10.32 -9.08
C SER A 23 17.12 8.91 -9.26
N GLU A 24 18.12 8.76 -10.12
CA GLU A 24 18.76 7.46 -10.37
C GLU A 24 19.35 6.82 -9.11
N GLU A 25 19.87 7.62 -8.18
CA GLU A 25 20.37 7.13 -6.88
C GLU A 25 19.27 6.46 -6.06
N LEU A 26 18.07 7.02 -6.06
CA LEU A 26 16.91 6.45 -5.36
C LEU A 26 16.32 5.26 -6.11
N LYS A 27 16.32 5.28 -7.45
CA LYS A 27 15.88 4.15 -8.27
C LYS A 27 16.68 2.88 -8.00
N ALA A 28 17.98 2.99 -7.68
CA ALA A 28 18.80 1.84 -7.31
C ALA A 28 18.31 1.08 -6.06
N LYS A 29 17.44 1.68 -5.25
CA LYS A 29 16.83 1.09 -4.03
C LYS A 29 15.33 0.83 -4.20
N TRP A 30 14.79 1.01 -5.40
CA TRP A 30 13.37 0.92 -5.72
C TRP A 30 13.12 -0.20 -6.73
N ASN A 31 12.15 -1.05 -6.43
CA ASN A 31 11.69 -2.11 -7.31
C ASN A 31 10.24 -1.82 -7.71
N LEU A 32 10.02 -1.49 -8.98
CA LEU A 32 8.68 -1.36 -9.54
C LEU A 32 8.20 -2.72 -10.06
N ILE A 33 7.06 -3.18 -9.55
CA ILE A 33 6.38 -4.39 -10.02
C ILE A 33 5.20 -3.95 -10.88
N ILE A 34 5.18 -4.38 -12.14
CA ILE A 34 4.08 -4.10 -13.06
C ILE A 34 3.07 -5.25 -13.03
N GLY A 35 1.83 -4.96 -12.66
CA GLY A 35 0.72 -5.91 -12.59
C GLY A 35 -0.32 -5.54 -11.55
N ASP A 36 -1.40 -6.33 -11.50
CA ASP A 36 -2.49 -6.16 -10.52
C ASP A 36 -2.01 -6.51 -9.10
N SER A 37 -2.26 -5.65 -8.12
CA SER A 37 -1.87 -5.89 -6.72
C SER A 37 -2.59 -7.10 -6.14
N SER A 38 -3.77 -7.49 -6.66
CA SER A 38 -4.47 -8.71 -6.23
C SER A 38 -3.66 -9.99 -6.42
N THR A 39 -2.67 -9.97 -7.32
CA THR A 39 -1.77 -11.10 -7.58
C THR A 39 -0.34 -10.78 -7.18
N THR A 40 0.17 -9.64 -7.62
CA THR A 40 1.58 -9.28 -7.45
C THR A 40 1.96 -9.03 -5.99
N LEU A 41 1.04 -8.52 -5.15
CA LEU A 41 1.30 -8.31 -3.72
C LEU A 41 1.65 -9.63 -3.03
N ILE A 42 0.84 -10.66 -3.25
CA ILE A 42 1.00 -11.99 -2.64
C ILE A 42 2.38 -12.57 -3.00
N GLU A 43 2.75 -12.52 -4.28
CA GLU A 43 4.05 -13.01 -4.76
C GLU A 43 5.24 -12.30 -4.08
N GLN A 44 5.13 -10.99 -3.85
CA GLN A 44 6.19 -10.25 -3.16
C GLN A 44 6.22 -10.57 -1.66
N LEU A 45 5.08 -10.74 -1.00
CA LEU A 45 5.01 -11.08 0.41
C LEU A 45 5.69 -12.41 0.71
N GLU A 46 5.46 -13.42 -0.13
CA GLU A 46 6.12 -14.73 -0.02
C GLU A 46 7.65 -14.62 -0.14
N LYS A 47 8.14 -13.67 -0.93
CA LYS A 47 9.58 -13.43 -1.14
C LYS A 47 10.25 -12.70 0.02
N TYR A 48 9.65 -11.62 0.52
CA TYR A 48 10.30 -10.73 1.51
C TYR A 48 9.95 -11.05 2.96
N LYS A 49 8.86 -11.79 3.22
CA LYS A 49 8.41 -12.38 4.49
C LYS A 49 8.09 -11.42 5.65
N THR A 50 8.80 -10.31 5.80
CA THR A 50 8.59 -9.36 6.89
C THR A 50 8.60 -7.93 6.36
N ILE A 51 7.55 -7.19 6.73
CA ILE A 51 7.32 -5.80 6.31
C ILE A 51 7.31 -4.90 7.53
N ASN A 52 8.12 -3.84 7.49
CA ASN A 52 8.10 -2.80 8.51
C ASN A 52 7.10 -1.67 8.19
N MET A 53 6.83 -1.43 6.91
CA MET A 53 5.92 -0.37 6.47
C MET A 53 5.12 -0.81 5.24
N PHE A 54 3.81 -0.55 5.26
CA PHE A 54 2.90 -0.75 4.13
C PHE A 54 2.14 0.55 3.86
N PHE A 55 1.88 0.85 2.59
CA PHE A 55 1.21 2.09 2.16
C PHE A 55 0.12 1.73 1.14
N HIS A 56 -1.12 2.08 1.44
CA HIS A 56 -2.27 1.94 0.54
C HIS A 56 -2.67 3.31 -0.05
N ASP A 57 -2.73 3.38 -1.38
CA ASP A 57 -3.21 4.52 -2.19
C ASP A 57 -3.58 4.01 -3.58
N SER A 58 -4.46 3.00 -3.62
CA SER A 58 -4.86 2.30 -4.84
C SER A 58 -6.37 2.41 -5.05
N ASN A 59 -7.09 1.30 -5.05
CA ASN A 59 -8.54 1.29 -5.18
C ASN A 59 -9.19 1.30 -3.78
N HIS A 60 -10.01 2.32 -3.50
CA HIS A 60 -10.62 2.53 -2.19
C HIS A 60 -11.96 1.80 -1.99
N THR A 61 -12.32 0.81 -2.83
CA THR A 61 -13.47 -0.04 -2.52
C THR A 61 -13.23 -0.82 -1.24
N TYR A 62 -14.30 -1.07 -0.50
CA TYR A 62 -14.24 -1.83 0.76
C TYR A 62 -13.50 -3.16 0.57
N GLU A 63 -13.82 -3.89 -0.50
CA GLU A 63 -13.25 -5.21 -0.80
C GLU A 63 -11.75 -5.14 -1.09
N HIS A 64 -11.28 -4.11 -1.80
CA HIS A 64 -9.87 -4.02 -2.19
C HIS A 64 -8.99 -3.60 -1.00
N VAL A 65 -9.43 -2.60 -0.23
CA VAL A 65 -8.74 -2.18 1.00
C VAL A 65 -8.68 -3.35 2.00
N THR A 66 -9.80 -4.04 2.21
CA THR A 66 -9.85 -5.23 3.08
C THR A 66 -8.88 -6.30 2.59
N PHE A 67 -8.91 -6.61 1.29
CA PHE A 67 -8.00 -7.57 0.68
C PHE A 67 -6.53 -7.21 0.95
N GLU A 68 -6.09 -5.99 0.69
CA GLU A 68 -4.68 -5.61 0.87
C GLU A 68 -4.26 -5.66 2.34
N LEU A 69 -5.10 -5.13 3.24
CA LEU A 69 -4.81 -5.11 4.68
C LEU A 69 -4.76 -6.52 5.29
N GLU A 70 -5.74 -7.37 4.99
CA GLU A 70 -5.75 -8.77 5.46
C GLU A 70 -4.58 -9.56 4.87
N THR A 71 -4.23 -9.31 3.61
CA THR A 71 -3.14 -10.00 2.92
C THR A 71 -1.78 -9.64 3.50
N VAL A 72 -1.54 -8.36 3.83
CA VAL A 72 -0.25 -7.92 4.40
C VAL A 72 -0.11 -8.23 5.89
N TYR A 73 -1.22 -8.29 6.64
CA TYR A 73 -1.19 -8.38 8.11
C TYR A 73 -0.31 -9.51 8.67
N PRO A 74 -0.34 -10.76 8.16
CA PRO A 74 0.51 -11.84 8.66
C PRO A 74 2.02 -11.62 8.44
N TYR A 75 2.38 -10.69 7.56
CA TYR A 75 3.76 -10.37 7.19
C TYR A 75 4.28 -9.11 7.91
N LEU A 76 3.44 -8.39 8.65
CA LEU A 76 3.84 -7.19 9.36
C LEU A 76 4.75 -7.53 10.56
N SER A 77 5.80 -6.74 10.74
CA SER A 77 6.71 -6.87 11.88
C SER A 77 6.08 -6.37 13.19
N ASN A 78 6.61 -6.74 14.35
CA ASN A 78 6.13 -6.26 15.65
C ASN A 78 6.19 -4.73 15.89
N ASN A 79 6.80 -3.94 14.99
CA ASN A 79 6.81 -2.47 15.07
C ASN A 79 6.50 -1.93 13.67
N PHE A 80 5.35 -2.32 13.14
CA PHE A 80 4.95 -1.94 11.79
C PHE A 80 4.33 -0.54 11.76
N LEU A 81 4.31 0.05 10.57
CA LEU A 81 3.50 1.22 10.26
C LEU A 81 2.72 0.94 8.97
N VAL A 82 1.39 0.90 9.07
CA VAL A 82 0.52 0.89 7.90
C VAL A 82 0.00 2.31 7.69
N VAL A 83 0.13 2.82 6.46
CA VAL A 83 -0.39 4.12 6.04
C VAL A 83 -1.51 3.87 5.05
N VAL A 84 -2.65 4.53 5.25
CA VAL A 84 -3.81 4.39 4.35
C VAL A 84 -4.27 5.79 3.96
N ASP A 85 -4.17 6.09 2.67
CA ASP A 85 -4.77 7.27 2.06
C ASP A 85 -6.30 7.07 1.90
N ASN A 86 -7.06 8.16 1.90
CA ASN A 86 -8.53 8.17 1.82
C ASN A 86 -9.20 7.13 2.74
N TYR A 87 -8.72 6.99 3.98
CA TYR A 87 -9.06 5.85 4.83
C TYR A 87 -10.54 5.80 5.25
N ASP A 88 -11.27 6.90 5.05
CA ASP A 88 -12.67 7.08 5.40
C ASP A 88 -13.63 7.02 4.20
N TRP A 89 -13.13 6.77 2.98
CA TRP A 89 -13.97 6.53 1.79
C TRP A 89 -14.71 5.18 1.85
N SER A 90 -14.26 4.28 2.73
CA SER A 90 -14.98 3.07 3.13
C SER A 90 -14.71 2.75 4.60
N GLU A 91 -15.51 1.84 5.18
CA GLU A 91 -15.30 1.40 6.56
C GLU A 91 -14.20 0.33 6.70
N ALA A 92 -13.58 -0.12 5.59
CA ALA A 92 -12.63 -1.23 5.58
C ALA A 92 -11.45 -1.01 6.54
N THR A 93 -10.83 0.17 6.49
CA THR A 93 -9.69 0.51 7.34
C THR A 93 -10.04 0.52 8.83
N LYS A 94 -11.21 1.07 9.17
CA LYS A 94 -11.69 1.16 10.56
C LYS A 94 -12.07 -0.22 11.09
N ASN A 95 -12.74 -1.04 10.27
CA ASN A 95 -13.08 -2.42 10.60
C ASN A 95 -11.83 -3.25 10.83
N PHE A 96 -10.87 -3.21 9.89
CA PHE A 96 -9.62 -3.94 10.01
C PHE A 96 -8.86 -3.57 11.30
N ALA A 97 -8.75 -2.28 11.62
CA ALA A 97 -8.09 -1.85 12.85
C ALA A 97 -8.82 -2.35 14.11
N ALA A 98 -10.15 -2.23 14.16
CA ALA A 98 -10.97 -2.66 15.30
C ALA A 98 -10.95 -4.18 15.51
N GLU A 99 -11.05 -4.96 14.43
CA GLU A 99 -11.06 -6.43 14.47
C GLU A 99 -9.72 -7.02 14.95
N ASN A 100 -8.63 -6.31 14.70
CA ASN A 100 -7.28 -6.72 15.07
C ASN A 100 -6.74 -6.04 16.34
N ASP A 101 -7.58 -5.27 17.06
CA ASP A 101 -7.19 -4.49 18.25
C ASP A 101 -5.98 -3.55 18.00
N LEU A 102 -5.96 -2.94 16.81
CA LEU A 102 -4.90 -2.04 16.38
C LEU A 102 -5.31 -0.58 16.58
N LYS A 103 -4.32 0.28 16.80
CA LYS A 103 -4.56 1.71 16.96
C LYS A 103 -4.58 2.40 15.61
N LEU A 104 -5.74 2.92 15.23
CA LEU A 104 -5.90 3.87 14.12
C LEU A 104 -5.65 5.29 14.62
N VAL A 105 -4.73 6.00 13.97
CA VAL A 105 -4.39 7.40 14.25
C VAL A 105 -4.64 8.22 13.00
N HIS A 106 -5.60 9.15 13.08
CA HIS A 106 -5.75 10.19 12.06
C HIS A 106 -4.49 11.07 12.02
N VAL A 107 -3.97 11.34 10.82
CA VAL A 107 -2.70 12.08 10.63
C VAL A 107 -2.94 13.45 10.02
N SER A 108 -3.59 13.49 8.85
CA SER A 108 -3.91 14.71 8.12
C SER A 108 -4.97 14.41 7.07
N ASP A 109 -5.89 15.35 6.85
CA ASP A 109 -6.98 15.23 5.88
C ASP A 109 -7.73 13.89 6.01
N ASP A 110 -7.62 13.01 5.00
CA ASP A 110 -8.20 11.67 4.92
C ASP A 110 -7.11 10.58 4.93
N MET A 111 -5.95 10.86 5.53
CA MET A 111 -4.86 9.90 5.78
C MET A 111 -4.83 9.43 7.24
N CYS A 112 -4.64 8.13 7.44
CA CYS A 112 -4.42 7.54 8.76
C CYS A 112 -3.17 6.66 8.83
N PHE A 113 -2.70 6.43 10.06
CA PHE A 113 -1.77 5.37 10.41
C PHE A 113 -2.50 4.27 11.18
N ILE A 114 -2.10 3.02 10.93
CA ILE A 114 -2.39 1.89 11.82
C ILE A 114 -1.07 1.40 12.41
N ILE A 115 -1.04 1.32 13.74
CA ILE A 115 0.10 0.88 14.55
C ILE A 115 -0.37 -0.10 15.63
N ASN A 116 0.56 -0.88 16.18
CA ASN A 116 0.33 -1.79 17.29
C ASN A 116 0.70 -1.20 18.67
#